data_AF-A0A6P0MNS6-F1
#
_entry.id   AF-A0A6P0MNS6-F1
#
_cell.length_a   1.000
_cell.length_b   1.000
_cell.length_c   1.000
_cell.angle_alpha   90.00
_cell.angle_beta   90.00
_cell.angle_gamma   90.00
#
_symmetry.space_group_name_H-M   'P 1'
#
loop_
_entity.id
_entity.type
_entity.pdbx_description
1 polymer ?
#
loop_
_entity_poly.entity_id
_entity_poly.type
_entity_poly.pdbx_seq_one_letter_code
_entity_poly.pdbx_strand_id
1 'polypeptide(L)'
;MAKKEYSKLAQLKLIFSEQEINQVKQEKAYLSNWSKEHWYQVKSDLQILNMYTENLSDAVNFVTTLDVVRRKALILSFLNSNF
;
A
#
# COMPACT_ATOMS: atom_id res chain seq x y z
N MET A 1 22.93 -4.03 -15.45
CA MET A 1 22.32 -2.93 -14.69
C MET A 1 21.88 -3.48 -13.35
N ALA A 2 22.49 -3.06 -12.24
CA ALA A 2 22.03 -3.47 -10.92
C ALA A 2 20.68 -2.81 -10.66
N LYS A 3 19.61 -3.60 -10.46
CA LYS A 3 18.35 -3.09 -9.92
C LYS A 3 18.69 -2.48 -8.55
N LYS A 4 18.55 -1.17 -8.39
CA LYS A 4 18.58 -0.56 -7.06
C LYS A 4 17.41 -1.15 -6.29
N GLU A 5 17.68 -2.03 -5.33
CA GLU A 5 16.67 -2.44 -4.36
C GLU A 5 16.37 -1.23 -3.47
N TYR A 6 15.27 -0.55 -3.77
CA TYR A 6 14.74 0.50 -2.90
C TYR A 6 14.11 -0.16 -1.67
N SER A 7 14.37 0.37 -0.47
CA SER A 7 13.69 -0.07 0.75
C SER A 7 12.16 0.07 0.58
N LYS A 8 11.39 -0.81 1.23
CA LYS A 8 9.91 -0.78 1.16
C LYS A 8 9.33 0.58 1.48
N LEU A 9 9.94 1.29 2.43
CA LEU A 9 9.57 2.65 2.79
C LEU A 9 9.82 3.64 1.64
N ALA A 10 10.93 3.51 0.91
CA ALA A 10 11.22 4.36 -0.24
C ALA A 10 10.20 4.12 -1.38
N GLN A 11 9.79 2.87 -1.62
CA GLN A 11 8.74 2.55 -2.59
C GLN A 11 7.37 3.10 -2.18
N LEU A 12 7.01 2.96 -0.90
CA LEU A 12 5.78 3.55 -0.36
C LEU A 12 5.76 5.08 -0.49
N LYS A 13 6.89 5.75 -0.26
CA LYS A 13 7.00 7.22 -0.38
C LYS A 13 6.85 7.74 -1.81
N LEU A 14 6.92 6.88 -2.83
CA LEU A 14 6.61 7.27 -4.21
C LEU A 14 5.10 7.36 -4.46
N ILE A 15 4.31 6.59 -3.71
CA ILE A 15 2.88 6.39 -3.97
C ILE A 15 2.01 7.05 -2.89
N PHE A 16 2.48 7.08 -1.64
CA PHE A 16 1.74 7.55 -0.47
C PHE A 16 2.48 8.67 0.26
N SER A 17 1.71 9.58 0.88
CA SER A 17 2.28 10.64 1.70
C SER A 17 2.86 10.11 3.02
N GLU A 18 3.87 10.79 3.56
CA GLU A 18 4.45 10.45 4.87
C GLU A 18 3.43 10.57 6.01
N GLN A 19 2.47 11.50 5.89
CA GLN A 19 1.36 11.64 6.81
C GLN A 19 0.47 10.39 6.83
N GLU A 20 0.08 9.86 5.67
CA GLU A 20 -0.72 8.63 5.58
C GLU A 20 0.01 7.43 6.15
N ILE A 21 1.30 7.28 5.84
CA ILE A 21 2.13 6.19 6.39
C ILE A 21 2.17 6.27 7.93
N ASN A 22 2.25 7.47 8.50
CA ASN A 22 2.25 7.66 9.95
C ASN A 22 0.89 7.38 10.59
N GLN A 23 -0.22 7.79 9.95
CA GLN A 23 -1.57 7.46 10.41
C GLN A 23 -1.79 5.94 10.45
N VAL A 24 -1.31 5.21 9.44
CA VAL A 24 -1.42 3.74 9.39
C VAL A 24 -0.70 3.07 10.57
N LYS A 25 0.45 3.60 11.00
CA LYS A 25 1.15 3.09 12.19
C LYS A 25 0.33 3.29 13.46
N GLN A 26 -0.38 4.41 13.58
CA GLN A 26 -1.25 4.71 14.73
C GLN A 26 -2.53 3.86 14.72
N GLU A 27 -3.09 3.60 13.54
CA GLU A 27 -4.35 2.85 13.34
C GLU A 27 -4.13 1.34 13.13
N LYS A 28 -2.92 0.83 13.39
CA LYS A 28 -2.49 -0.54 13.02
C LYS A 28 -3.46 -1.63 13.48
N ALA A 29 -3.97 -1.56 14.71
CA ALA A 29 -4.86 -2.58 15.27
C ALA A 29 -6.20 -2.65 14.52
N TYR A 30 -6.83 -1.49 14.30
CA TYR A 30 -8.08 -1.38 13.54
C TYR A 30 -7.90 -1.88 12.11
N LEU A 31 -6.89 -1.36 11.42
CA LEU A 31 -6.60 -1.72 10.02
C LEU A 31 -6.23 -3.20 9.89
N SER A 32 -5.57 -3.80 10.88
CA SER A 32 -5.26 -5.23 10.83
C SER A 32 -6.49 -6.12 10.96
N ASN A 33 -7.50 -5.72 11.74
CA ASN A 33 -8.76 -6.46 11.83
C ASN A 33 -9.59 -6.27 10.55
N TRP A 34 -9.71 -5.01 10.11
CA TRP A 34 -10.41 -4.68 8.86
C TRP A 34 -9.83 -5.44 7.66
N SER A 35 -8.50 -5.48 7.51
CA SER A 35 -7.83 -6.23 6.43
C SER A 35 -8.05 -7.74 6.49
N LYS A 36 -8.28 -8.32 7.68
CA LYS A 36 -8.62 -9.75 7.81
C LYS A 36 -10.04 -10.01 7.33
N GLU A 37 -10.98 -9.14 7.72
CA GLU A 37 -12.38 -9.20 7.28
C GLU A 37 -12.52 -8.99 5.77
N HIS A 38 -11.65 -8.14 5.19
CA HIS A 38 -11.70 -7.74 3.78
C HIS A 38 -10.51 -8.28 2.97
N TRP A 39 -9.97 -9.43 3.36
CA TRP A 39 -8.73 -9.98 2.81
C TRP A 39 -8.69 -10.06 1.28
N TYR A 40 -9.80 -10.49 0.66
CA TYR A 40 -9.88 -10.60 -0.80
C TYR A 40 -9.73 -9.25 -1.51
N GLN A 41 -10.33 -8.18 -0.97
CA GLN A 41 -10.24 -6.83 -1.53
C GLN A 41 -8.81 -6.31 -1.41
N VAL A 42 -8.22 -6.41 -0.22
CA VAL A 42 -6.85 -5.96 0.03
C VAL A 42 -5.85 -6.73 -0.85
N LYS A 43 -6.04 -8.05 -1.01
CA LYS A 43 -5.21 -8.86 -1.90
C LYS A 43 -5.34 -8.45 -3.37
N SER A 44 -6.56 -8.22 -3.85
CA SER A 44 -6.80 -7.76 -5.22
C SER A 44 -6.14 -6.40 -5.45
N ASP A 45 -6.30 -5.47 -4.51
CA ASP A 45 -5.73 -4.14 -4.62
C ASP A 45 -4.19 -4.18 -4.64
N LEU A 46 -3.57 -5.06 -3.83
CA LEU A 46 -2.13 -5.29 -3.87
C LEU A 46 -1.67 -5.86 -5.22
N GLN A 47 -2.42 -6.79 -5.81
CA GLN A 47 -2.09 -7.33 -7.13
C GLN A 47 -2.15 -6.25 -8.22
N ILE A 48 -3.18 -5.41 -8.20
CA ILE A 48 -3.33 -4.28 -9.12
C ILE A 48 -2.19 -3.28 -8.92
N LEU A 49 -1.88 -2.92 -7.66
CA LEU A 49 -0.78 -2.00 -7.37
C LEU A 49 0.57 -2.57 -7.83
N ASN A 50 0.80 -3.87 -7.65
CA ASN A 50 2.00 -4.55 -8.14
C ASN A 50 2.09 -4.55 -9.66
N MET A 51 0.96 -4.69 -10.39
CA MET A 51 0.95 -4.56 -11.86
C MET A 51 1.35 -3.15 -12.32
N TYR A 52 1.04 -2.13 -11.54
CA TYR A 52 1.40 -0.74 -11.84
C TYR A 52 2.77 -0.31 -11.29
N THR A 53 3.55 -1.18 -10.67
CA THR A 53 4.87 -0.80 -10.11
C THR A 53 5.85 -0.30 -11.16
N GLU A 54 5.66 -0.65 -12.43
CA GLU A 54 6.45 -0.14 -13.56
C GLU A 54 5.97 1.23 -14.07
N ASN A 55 4.74 1.67 -13.72
CA ASN A 55 4.19 2.99 -14.04
C ASN A 55 3.66 3.70 -12.80
N LEU A 56 4.49 4.58 -12.23
CA LEU A 56 4.15 5.34 -11.03
C LEU A 56 2.85 6.15 -11.17
N SER A 57 2.56 6.69 -12.36
CA SER A 57 1.34 7.47 -12.58
C SER A 57 0.09 6.61 -12.46
N ASP A 58 0.11 5.38 -12.99
CA ASP A 58 -1.02 4.45 -12.90
C ASP A 58 -1.20 3.93 -11.48
N ALA A 59 -0.09 3.69 -10.76
CA ALA A 59 -0.11 3.30 -9.36
C ALA A 59 -0.75 4.38 -8.47
N VAL A 60 -0.36 5.65 -8.67
CA VAL A 60 -0.95 6.79 -7.95
C VAL A 60 -2.42 6.96 -8.31
N ASN A 61 -2.78 6.93 -9.60
CA ASN A 61 -4.16 7.03 -10.04
C ASN A 61 -5.02 5.93 -9.42
N PHE A 62 -4.59 4.67 -9.48
CA PHE A 62 -5.28 3.56 -8.84
C PHE A 62 -5.51 3.81 -7.34
N VAL A 63 -4.46 4.15 -6.61
CA VAL A 63 -4.53 4.41 -5.17
C VAL A 63 -5.49 5.55 -4.83
N THR A 64 -5.60 6.59 -5.67
CA THR A 64 -6.55 7.69 -5.46
C THR A 64 -8.01 7.31 -5.67
N THR A 65 -8.30 6.22 -6.40
CA THR A 65 -9.68 5.71 -6.57
C THR A 65 -10.18 4.90 -5.37
N LEU A 66 -9.29 4.53 -4.45
CA LEU A 66 -9.64 3.76 -3.26
C LEU A 66 -10.18 4.67 -2.17
N ASP A 67 -11.14 4.17 -1.39
CA ASP A 67 -11.53 4.85 -0.16
C ASP A 67 -10.39 4.87 0.86
N VAL A 68 -10.53 5.76 1.84
CA VAL A 68 -9.48 6.04 2.83
C VAL A 68 -9.08 4.78 3.62
N VAL A 69 -10.03 3.91 3.98
CA VAL A 69 -9.75 2.72 4.78
C VAL A 69 -9.02 1.68 3.95
N ARG A 70 -9.48 1.41 2.72
CA ARG A 70 -8.79 0.52 1.77
C ARG A 70 -7.37 0.95 1.48
N ARG A 71 -7.18 2.25 1.24
CA ARG A 71 -5.86 2.83 0.96
C ARG A 71 -4.90 2.66 2.13
N LYS A 72 -5.35 2.92 3.35
CA LYS A 72 -4.58 2.68 4.58
C LYS A 72 -4.29 1.18 4.81
N ALA A 73 -5.25 0.30 4.51
CA ALA A 73 -5.09 -1.14 4.57
C ALA A 73 -4.04 -1.66 3.56
N LEU A 74 -3.94 -1.07 2.38
CA LEU A 74 -2.86 -1.33 1.42
C LEU A 74 -1.49 -0.94 1.96
N ILE A 75 -1.36 0.26 2.53
CA ILE A 75 -0.10 0.70 3.15
C ILE A 75 0.31 -0.28 4.26
N LEU A 76 -0.63 -0.65 5.14
CA LEU A 76 -0.36 -1.60 6.21
C LEU A 76 0.09 -2.96 5.66
N SER A 77 -0.56 -3.43 4.59
CA SER A 77 -0.18 -4.67 3.94
C SER A 77 1.23 -4.58 3.35
N PHE A 78 1.56 -3.52 2.60
CA PHE A 78 2.92 -3.29 2.10
C PHE A 78 3.98 -3.26 3.20
N LEU A 79 3.67 -2.68 4.36
CA LEU A 79 4.58 -2.64 5.51
C LEU A 79 4.75 -4.01 6.20
N ASN A 80 3.73 -4.86 6.17
CA ASN A 80 3.74 -6.17 6.85
C ASN A 80 4.11 -7.34 5.92
N SER A 81 3.92 -7.22 4.62
CA SER A 81 4.18 -8.29 3.67
C SER A 81 5.68 -8.47 3.47
N ASN A 82 6.19 -9.68 3.72
CA ASN A 82 7.45 -10.18 3.17
C ASN A 82 7.26 -10.63 1.71
N PHE A 83 6.71 -9.77 0.84
CA PHE A 83 6.90 -9.93 -0.60
C PHE A 83 8.37 -9.65 -0.94
#